data_AF-A0A7V4PQ73-F1
#
_entry.id   AF-A0A7V4PQ73-F1
#
_cell.length_a   1.000
_cell.length_b   1.000
_cell.length_c   1.000
_cell.angle_alpha   90.00
_cell.angle_beta   90.00
_cell.angle_gamma   90.00
#
_symmetry.space_group_name_H-M   'P 1'
#
loop_
_entity.id
_entity.type
_entity.pdbx_description
1 polymer ?
#
loop_
_entity_poly.entity_id
_entity_poly.type
_entity_poly.pdbx_seq_one_letter_code
_entity_poly.pdbx_strand_id
1 'polypeptide(L)'
;MAFSFTVLKKDASTKARVGRLTTAHGVVETPAFMPVGTLGSVKALTPRDLEEIGSRMILANTYHLFLRPGIEVIRALGGLHRFMGWERAILTDSGGFQVFSLGALRKITEEGVHFQSHLDGSSHLLAPERVVEIQEDLGSDIAMVLDECIPHTASREYVRASTERTVRWAERSLRARKKQDQALFGIIQGGMYEDLRSECARETTRLAFDGFAVGGLGVGEEEATLHSMGAFAAGLLPEERPRYLMGVGRPEDLIFAVRSGYDLFDCVLPTRNARTGTLFTSAGKLNIKRAEY
;
A
#
# COMPACT_ATOMS: atom_id res chain seq x y z
N MET A 1 -3.41 21.89 0.51
CA MET A 1 -4.77 21.63 1.01
C MET A 1 -4.68 20.55 2.07
N ALA A 2 -5.48 20.61 3.13
CA ALA A 2 -5.49 19.54 4.13
C ALA A 2 -6.09 18.26 3.54
N PHE A 3 -5.54 17.11 3.89
CA PHE A 3 -6.09 15.80 3.52
C PHE A 3 -7.54 15.69 4.03
N SER A 4 -8.44 15.17 3.21
CA SER A 4 -9.81 14.86 3.64
C SER A 4 -10.40 13.70 2.86
N PHE A 5 -11.29 12.96 3.51
CA PHE A 5 -12.07 11.91 2.90
C PHE A 5 -13.56 12.14 3.20
N THR A 6 -14.42 11.97 2.19
CA THR A 6 -15.87 12.09 2.35
C THR A 6 -16.54 10.93 1.64
N VAL A 7 -17.40 10.21 2.37
CA VAL A 7 -18.27 9.20 1.76
C VAL A 7 -19.46 9.91 1.11
N LEU A 8 -19.60 9.78 -0.20
CA LEU A 8 -20.65 10.44 -0.99
C LEU A 8 -21.94 9.62 -1.01
N LYS A 9 -21.81 8.30 -1.17
CA LYS A 9 -22.96 7.38 -1.19
C LYS A 9 -22.52 5.99 -0.78
N LYS A 10 -23.43 5.25 -0.16
CA LYS A 10 -23.27 3.83 0.18
C LYS A 10 -24.29 3.01 -0.60
N ASP A 11 -23.91 1.79 -0.95
CA ASP A 11 -24.85 0.81 -1.47
C ASP A 11 -25.80 0.34 -0.37
N ALA A 12 -27.05 0.03 -0.73
CA ALA A 12 -28.06 -0.39 0.25
C ALA A 12 -27.97 -1.88 0.62
N SER A 13 -27.31 -2.69 -0.22
CA SER A 13 -27.27 -4.16 -0.09
C SER A 13 -25.91 -4.70 0.36
N THR A 14 -24.87 -3.89 0.26
CA THR A 14 -23.48 -4.25 0.56
C THR A 14 -22.81 -3.17 1.41
N LYS A 15 -21.53 -3.37 1.78
CA LYS A 15 -20.73 -2.35 2.48
C LYS A 15 -20.04 -1.38 1.51
N ALA A 16 -20.32 -1.51 0.20
CA ALA A 16 -19.71 -0.68 -0.82
C ALA A 16 -20.04 0.80 -0.62
N ARG A 17 -19.05 1.64 -0.93
CA ARG A 17 -19.13 3.08 -0.77
C ARG A 17 -18.40 3.75 -1.93
N VAL A 18 -18.95 4.87 -2.38
CA VAL A 18 -18.24 5.81 -3.24
C VAL A 18 -17.88 7.03 -2.42
N GLY A 19 -16.65 7.48 -2.55
CA GLY A 19 -16.11 8.55 -1.74
C GLY A 19 -15.22 9.46 -2.55
N ARG A 20 -14.79 10.54 -1.91
CA ARG A 20 -13.86 11.51 -2.47
C ARG A 20 -12.72 11.72 -1.48
N LEU A 21 -11.52 11.49 -1.95
CA LEU A 21 -10.28 11.73 -1.23
C LEU A 21 -9.60 12.96 -1.83
N THR A 22 -9.34 13.97 -1.01
CA THR A 22 -8.65 15.21 -1.43
C THR A 22 -7.24 15.21 -0.87
N THR A 23 -6.24 15.36 -1.75
CA THR A 23 -4.83 15.50 -1.38
C THR A 23 -4.26 16.86 -1.78
N ALA A 24 -2.96 17.07 -1.53
CA ALA A 24 -2.25 18.24 -2.02
C ALA A 24 -2.22 18.33 -3.55
N HIS A 25 -2.16 17.18 -4.24
CA HIS A 25 -2.07 17.07 -5.70
C HIS A 25 -3.38 16.68 -6.39
N GLY A 26 -4.52 16.93 -5.75
CA GLY A 26 -5.84 16.86 -6.37
C GLY A 26 -6.80 15.88 -5.72
N VAL A 27 -7.87 15.57 -6.46
CA VAL A 27 -8.98 14.75 -5.99
C VAL A 27 -8.91 13.36 -6.60
N VAL A 28 -9.13 12.35 -5.76
CA VAL A 28 -9.24 10.94 -6.12
C VAL A 28 -10.64 10.46 -5.73
N GLU A 29 -11.42 10.03 -6.72
CA GLU A 29 -12.71 9.37 -6.48
C GLU A 29 -12.46 7.91 -6.07
N THR A 30 -13.17 7.43 -5.05
CA THR A 30 -13.08 6.05 -4.55
C THR A 30 -14.36 5.27 -4.90
N PRO A 31 -14.28 3.95 -5.19
CA PRO A 31 -13.07 3.11 -5.11
C PRO A 31 -12.02 3.38 -6.20
N ALA A 32 -10.74 3.37 -5.85
CA ALA A 32 -9.63 3.70 -6.75
C ALA A 32 -8.57 2.59 -6.81
N PHE A 33 -8.08 2.30 -8.01
CA PHE A 33 -6.96 1.39 -8.24
C PHE A 33 -5.70 2.18 -8.59
N MET A 34 -4.61 1.93 -7.88
CA MET A 34 -3.33 2.62 -8.04
C MET A 34 -2.36 1.77 -8.88
N PRO A 35 -1.98 2.21 -10.09
CA PRO A 35 -0.85 1.63 -10.80
C PRO A 35 0.43 1.72 -9.97
N VAL A 36 1.19 0.63 -9.92
CA VAL A 36 2.40 0.54 -9.10
C VAL A 36 3.62 1.01 -9.91
N GLY A 37 4.25 2.06 -9.41
CA GLY A 37 5.51 2.63 -9.85
C GLY A 37 6.70 2.10 -9.05
N THR A 38 7.72 1.62 -9.75
CA THR A 38 8.97 1.14 -9.17
C THR A 38 10.11 1.93 -9.76
N LEU A 39 10.99 2.51 -8.92
CA LEU A 39 12.08 3.39 -9.35
C LEU A 39 11.58 4.64 -10.10
N GLY A 40 10.50 5.26 -9.63
CA GLY A 40 10.01 6.54 -10.17
C GLY A 40 9.33 6.43 -11.53
N SER A 41 8.84 5.24 -11.90
CA SER A 41 8.05 5.05 -13.12
C SER A 41 7.09 3.87 -12.99
N VAL A 42 5.90 4.00 -13.59
CA VAL A 42 5.05 2.84 -13.89
C VAL A 42 5.61 2.19 -15.14
N LYS A 43 6.00 0.91 -15.04
CA LYS A 43 6.77 0.24 -16.09
C LYS A 43 6.01 0.28 -17.43
N ALA A 44 6.71 0.73 -18.47
CA ALA A 44 6.26 0.84 -19.86
C ALA A 44 5.16 1.89 -20.12
N LEU A 45 4.90 2.80 -19.17
CA LEU A 45 3.96 3.90 -19.34
C LEU A 45 4.63 5.23 -18.97
N THR A 46 4.31 6.27 -19.74
CA THR A 46 4.61 7.66 -19.39
C THR A 46 3.54 8.20 -18.44
N PRO A 47 3.81 9.31 -17.72
CA PRO A 47 2.78 10.02 -16.97
C PRO A 47 1.56 10.39 -17.81
N ARG A 48 1.77 10.77 -19.08
CA ARG A 48 0.68 11.09 -20.02
C ARG A 48 -0.23 9.89 -20.24
N ASP A 49 0.34 8.71 -20.47
CA ASP A 49 -0.45 7.49 -20.70
C ASP A 49 -1.31 7.14 -19.47
N LEU A 50 -0.80 7.40 -18.26
CA LEU A 50 -1.54 7.23 -17.01
C LEU A 50 -2.71 8.22 -16.89
N GLU A 51 -2.52 9.46 -17.32
CA GLU A 51 -3.61 10.45 -17.36
C GLU A 51 -4.67 10.09 -18.40
N GLU A 52 -4.26 9.63 -19.57
CA GLU A 52 -5.15 9.21 -20.67
C GLU A 52 -6.07 8.05 -20.26
N ILE A 53 -5.56 7.09 -19.48
CA ILE A 53 -6.39 5.99 -18.93
C ILE A 53 -7.20 6.41 -17.68
N GLY A 54 -7.14 7.69 -17.29
CA GLY A 54 -7.92 8.24 -16.19
C GLY A 54 -7.36 7.95 -14.79
N SER A 55 -6.11 7.52 -14.67
CA SER A 55 -5.48 7.36 -13.36
C SER A 55 -5.36 8.71 -12.65
N ARG A 56 -5.81 8.77 -11.40
CA ARG A 56 -5.69 9.97 -10.55
C ARG A 56 -4.69 9.79 -9.40
N MET A 57 -4.18 8.58 -9.23
CA MET A 57 -3.31 8.23 -8.14
C MET A 57 -2.44 7.04 -8.50
N ILE A 58 -1.20 7.02 -8.03
CA ILE A 58 -0.28 5.89 -8.19
C ILE A 58 0.32 5.49 -6.84
N LEU A 59 0.84 4.27 -6.78
CA LEU A 59 1.68 3.82 -5.69
C LEU A 59 3.15 3.91 -6.11
N ALA A 60 4.03 4.40 -5.26
CA ALA A 60 5.47 4.40 -5.48
C ALA A 60 6.20 3.58 -4.41
N ASN A 61 7.08 2.67 -4.82
CA ASN A 61 7.82 1.83 -3.88
C ASN A 61 9.00 2.59 -3.24
N THR A 62 8.91 2.85 -1.94
CA THR A 62 9.92 3.56 -1.17
C THR A 62 11.24 2.80 -1.12
N TYR A 63 11.20 1.49 -0.91
CA TYR A 63 12.40 0.65 -0.84
C TYR A 63 13.33 0.83 -2.06
N HIS A 64 12.76 0.82 -3.25
CA HIS A 64 13.52 0.92 -4.48
C HIS A 64 14.10 2.33 -4.67
N LEU A 65 13.29 3.36 -4.43
CA LEU A 65 13.71 4.77 -4.53
C LEU A 65 14.79 5.12 -3.51
N PHE A 66 14.69 4.56 -2.31
CA PHE A 66 15.67 4.70 -1.23
C PHE A 66 17.04 4.18 -1.62
N LEU A 67 17.11 3.02 -2.27
CA LEU A 67 18.38 2.45 -2.73
C LEU A 67 18.89 3.10 -4.02
N ARG A 68 17.98 3.38 -4.97
CA ARG A 68 18.34 3.96 -6.27
C ARG A 68 17.17 4.76 -6.85
N PRO A 69 17.35 6.03 -7.24
CA PRO A 69 18.60 6.78 -7.27
C PRO A 69 19.11 7.25 -5.88
N GLY A 70 18.36 6.99 -4.81
CA GLY A 70 18.63 7.53 -3.49
C GLY A 70 17.78 8.74 -3.19
N ILE A 71 17.35 8.88 -1.93
CA ILE A 71 16.43 9.94 -1.50
C ILE A 71 17.03 11.32 -1.69
N GLU A 72 18.34 11.46 -1.48
CA GLU A 72 19.01 12.76 -1.64
C GLU A 72 18.95 13.30 -3.07
N VAL A 73 19.03 12.40 -4.06
CA VAL A 73 18.91 12.79 -5.47
C VAL A 73 17.48 13.26 -5.76
N ILE A 74 16.48 12.51 -5.31
CA ILE A 74 15.06 12.85 -5.53
C ILE A 74 14.72 14.18 -4.85
N ARG A 75 15.20 14.36 -3.60
CA ARG A 75 15.03 15.58 -2.83
C ARG A 75 15.66 16.79 -3.52
N ALA A 76 16.90 16.65 -3.99
CA ALA A 76 17.60 17.71 -4.74
C ALA A 76 16.91 18.08 -6.06
N LEU A 77 16.22 17.13 -6.69
CA LEU A 77 15.44 17.35 -7.91
C LEU A 77 14.03 17.90 -7.65
N GLY A 78 13.66 18.15 -6.39
CA GLY A 78 12.41 18.78 -6.01
C GLY A 78 11.27 17.81 -5.66
N GLY A 79 11.60 16.59 -5.22
CA GLY A 79 10.63 15.59 -4.79
C GLY A 79 10.20 14.64 -5.91
N LEU A 80 9.45 13.60 -5.53
CA LEU A 80 9.12 12.48 -6.40
C LEU A 80 8.22 12.89 -7.56
N HIS A 81 7.21 13.74 -7.32
CA HIS A 81 6.31 14.27 -8.36
C HIS A 81 7.10 14.91 -9.50
N ARG A 82 8.04 15.81 -9.17
CA ARG A 82 8.89 16.48 -10.15
C ARG A 82 9.88 15.52 -10.80
N PHE A 83 10.46 14.60 -10.02
CA PHE A 83 11.39 13.59 -10.52
C PHE A 83 10.77 12.70 -11.61
N MET A 84 9.51 12.30 -11.43
CA MET A 84 8.84 11.40 -12.38
C MET A 84 7.89 12.10 -13.36
N GLY A 85 7.68 13.41 -13.23
CA GLY A 85 6.74 14.17 -14.05
C GLY A 85 5.27 13.78 -13.80
N TRP A 86 4.92 13.42 -12.56
CA TRP A 86 3.56 13.07 -12.17
C TRP A 86 2.97 14.14 -11.26
N GLU A 87 1.90 14.80 -11.71
CA GLU A 87 1.30 15.95 -11.02
C GLU A 87 0.02 15.59 -10.25
N ARG A 88 -0.26 14.30 -10.04
CA ARG A 88 -1.41 13.81 -9.26
C ARG A 88 -0.96 13.13 -7.97
N ALA A 89 -1.93 12.58 -7.24
CA ALA A 89 -1.68 11.95 -5.96
C ALA A 89 -0.68 10.78 -6.06
N ILE A 90 0.24 10.71 -5.09
CA ILE A 90 1.15 9.57 -4.89
C ILE A 90 0.94 9.01 -3.48
N LEU A 91 0.74 7.69 -3.39
CA LEU A 91 0.94 6.95 -2.15
C LEU A 91 2.31 6.28 -2.18
N THR A 92 3.07 6.40 -1.11
CA THR A 92 4.32 5.64 -0.93
C THR A 92 4.10 4.50 0.04
N ASP A 93 4.56 3.30 -0.32
CA ASP A 93 4.63 2.21 0.66
C ASP A 93 5.75 2.45 1.68
N SER A 94 5.78 1.65 2.75
CA SER A 94 6.83 1.76 3.78
C SER A 94 8.13 1.06 3.39
N GLY A 95 8.14 0.31 2.29
CA GLY A 95 9.22 -0.60 1.91
C GLY A 95 9.28 -1.90 2.71
N GLY A 96 8.39 -2.10 3.70
CA GLY A 96 8.36 -3.28 4.55
C GLY A 96 8.29 -4.57 3.72
N PHE A 97 7.24 -4.72 2.90
CA PHE A 97 7.03 -5.90 2.05
C PHE A 97 8.26 -6.28 1.22
N GLN A 98 8.92 -5.31 0.58
CA GLN A 98 10.09 -5.54 -0.25
C GLN A 98 11.25 -6.07 0.59
N VAL A 99 11.49 -5.52 1.78
CA VAL A 99 12.52 -6.06 2.69
C VAL A 99 12.13 -7.48 3.16
N PHE A 100 10.85 -7.74 3.43
CA PHE A 100 10.34 -9.10 3.73
C PHE A 100 10.42 -10.07 2.55
N SER A 101 10.66 -9.61 1.33
CA SER A 101 10.91 -10.50 0.18
C SER A 101 12.38 -10.96 0.08
N LEU A 102 13.31 -10.34 0.80
CA LEU A 102 14.77 -10.59 0.69
C LEU A 102 15.31 -11.85 1.41
N GLY A 103 14.45 -12.75 1.85
CA GLY A 103 14.80 -13.98 2.59
C GLY A 103 15.78 -13.82 3.76
N ALA A 104 16.96 -14.43 3.66
CA ALA A 104 17.97 -14.40 4.72
C ALA A 104 18.71 -13.05 4.84
N LEU A 105 18.52 -12.12 3.90
CA LEU A 105 19.24 -10.85 3.85
C LEU A 105 18.62 -9.75 4.74
N ARG A 106 17.71 -10.11 5.65
CA ARG A 106 17.14 -9.17 6.63
C ARG A 106 17.14 -9.71 8.05
N LYS A 107 17.15 -8.80 9.02
CA LYS A 107 16.94 -9.05 10.45
C LYS A 107 15.95 -8.03 10.99
N ILE A 108 14.87 -8.53 11.59
CA ILE A 108 13.82 -7.71 12.21
C ILE A 108 14.13 -7.60 13.70
N THR A 109 14.16 -6.38 14.22
CA THR A 109 14.34 -6.08 15.65
C THR A 109 13.24 -5.13 16.10
N GLU A 110 13.22 -4.73 17.37
CA GLU A 110 12.28 -3.68 17.80
C GLU A 110 12.65 -2.33 17.19
N GLU A 111 13.94 -2.07 16.92
CA GLU A 111 14.42 -0.81 16.33
C GLU A 111 13.88 -0.59 14.91
N GLY A 112 13.86 -1.65 14.10
CA GLY A 112 13.42 -1.61 12.71
C GLY A 112 13.83 -2.87 11.95
N VAL A 113 13.98 -2.74 10.63
CA VAL A 113 14.45 -3.84 9.78
C VAL A 113 15.84 -3.54 9.23
N HIS A 114 16.82 -4.33 9.64
CA HIS A 114 18.15 -4.33 9.03
C HIS A 114 18.14 -5.20 7.78
N PHE A 115 18.76 -4.75 6.71
CA PHE A 115 18.89 -5.57 5.50
C PHE A 115 20.13 -5.23 4.69
N GLN A 116 20.51 -6.14 3.80
CA GLN A 116 21.53 -5.89 2.79
C GLN A 116 20.90 -5.53 1.46
N SER A 117 21.42 -4.48 0.84
CA SER A 117 21.03 -4.03 -0.50
C SER A 117 21.31 -5.13 -1.53
N HIS A 118 20.30 -5.48 -2.32
CA HIS A 118 20.43 -6.43 -3.44
C HIS A 118 21.22 -5.85 -4.63
N LEU A 119 21.55 -4.55 -4.60
CA LEU A 119 22.26 -3.87 -5.68
C LEU A 119 23.78 -3.92 -5.49
N ASP A 120 24.26 -3.77 -4.24
CA ASP A 120 25.69 -3.58 -3.94
C ASP A 120 26.13 -4.23 -2.62
N GLY A 121 25.23 -4.90 -1.88
CA GLY A 121 25.52 -5.54 -0.60
C GLY A 121 25.67 -4.59 0.59
N SER A 122 25.47 -3.28 0.40
CA SER A 122 25.53 -2.29 1.49
C SER A 122 24.48 -2.59 2.56
N SER A 123 24.83 -2.36 3.83
CA SER A 123 23.94 -2.61 4.97
C SER A 123 23.13 -1.38 5.33
N HIS A 124 21.82 -1.55 5.53
CA HIS A 124 20.86 -0.49 5.81
C HIS A 124 19.94 -0.85 6.98
N LEU A 125 19.36 0.16 7.61
CA LEU A 125 18.31 0.05 8.62
C LEU A 125 17.11 0.91 8.21
N LEU A 126 15.94 0.30 8.08
CA LEU A 126 14.67 1.00 7.98
C LEU A 126 13.95 0.92 9.33
N ALA A 127 14.09 1.99 10.11
CA ALA A 127 13.31 2.23 11.32
C ALA A 127 12.00 3.00 10.98
N PRO A 128 10.93 2.86 11.78
CA PRO A 128 9.67 3.61 11.60
C PRO A 128 9.85 5.11 11.38
N GLU A 129 10.78 5.74 12.10
CA GLU A 129 11.08 7.18 12.00
C GLU A 129 11.74 7.50 10.66
N ARG A 130 12.72 6.67 10.25
CA ARG A 130 13.44 6.84 8.98
C ARG A 130 12.52 6.64 7.79
N VAL A 131 11.56 5.71 7.87
CA VAL A 131 10.58 5.47 6.81
C VAL A 131 9.66 6.67 6.63
N VAL A 132 9.23 7.33 7.71
CA VAL A 132 8.43 8.57 7.63
C VAL A 132 9.26 9.69 7.01
N GLU A 133 10.49 9.89 7.49
CA GLU A 133 11.41 10.91 6.94
C GLU A 133 11.65 10.72 5.44
N ILE A 134 11.91 9.49 5.00
CA ILE A 134 12.09 9.17 3.58
C ILE A 134 10.84 9.56 2.77
N GLN A 135 9.65 9.22 3.26
CA GLN A 135 8.41 9.52 2.54
C GLN A 135 8.10 11.03 2.52
N GLU A 136 8.47 11.76 3.56
CA GLU A 136 8.39 13.22 3.59
C GLU A 136 9.37 13.87 2.58
N ASP A 137 10.57 13.32 2.42
CA ASP A 137 11.57 13.76 1.43
C ASP A 137 11.15 13.41 -0.01
N LEU A 138 10.51 12.26 -0.20
CA LEU A 138 9.86 11.92 -1.47
C LEU A 138 8.70 12.88 -1.77
N GLY A 139 8.04 13.41 -0.76
CA GLY A 139 6.94 14.36 -0.92
C GLY A 139 5.64 13.72 -1.39
N SER A 140 5.38 12.46 -1.04
CA SER A 140 4.12 11.78 -1.38
C SER A 140 2.92 12.42 -0.70
N ASP A 141 1.73 12.21 -1.24
CA ASP A 141 0.47 12.71 -0.66
C ASP A 141 0.00 11.84 0.51
N ILE A 142 0.25 10.53 0.43
CA ILE A 142 -0.09 9.55 1.45
C ILE A 142 1.13 8.68 1.73
N ALA A 143 1.54 8.64 2.98
CA ALA A 143 2.60 7.77 3.48
C ALA A 143 2.00 6.58 4.24
N MET A 144 2.68 5.44 4.17
CA MET A 144 2.35 4.24 4.95
C MET A 144 3.33 4.09 6.12
N VAL A 145 2.83 3.70 7.29
CA VAL A 145 3.70 3.32 8.42
C VAL A 145 4.49 2.06 8.11
N LEU A 146 5.67 1.91 8.73
CA LEU A 146 6.40 0.65 8.68
C LEU A 146 5.64 -0.43 9.44
N ASP A 147 5.45 -1.57 8.80
CA ASP A 147 4.83 -2.77 9.38
C ASP A 147 5.67 -4.01 9.08
N GLU A 148 5.19 -5.15 9.57
CA GLU A 148 5.71 -6.44 9.19
C GLU A 148 4.73 -7.24 8.34
N CYS A 149 5.16 -7.62 7.14
CA CYS A 149 4.37 -8.52 6.30
C CYS A 149 4.53 -9.97 6.78
N ILE A 150 3.51 -10.46 7.48
CA ILE A 150 3.48 -11.79 8.09
C ILE A 150 3.13 -12.84 7.03
N PRO A 151 3.94 -13.91 6.84
CA PRO A 151 3.58 -15.01 5.96
C PRO A 151 2.29 -15.72 6.42
N HIS A 152 1.44 -16.17 5.50
CA HIS A 152 0.20 -16.87 5.86
C HIS A 152 0.42 -18.19 6.62
N THR A 153 1.62 -18.79 6.49
CA THR A 153 2.03 -20.03 7.18
C THR A 153 2.66 -19.79 8.55
N ALA A 154 2.80 -18.54 9.00
CA ALA A 154 3.45 -18.21 10.25
C ALA A 154 2.66 -18.77 11.45
N SER A 155 3.38 -19.20 12.50
CA SER A 155 2.75 -19.66 13.72
C SER A 155 1.99 -18.52 14.40
N ARG A 156 0.89 -18.84 15.08
CA ARG A 156 0.10 -17.84 15.82
C ARG A 156 0.93 -17.00 16.79
N GLU A 157 1.91 -17.61 17.46
CA GLU A 157 2.83 -16.92 18.36
C GLU A 157 3.65 -15.85 17.64
N TYR A 158 4.19 -16.18 16.45
CA TYR A 158 4.90 -15.23 15.61
C TYR A 158 3.97 -14.10 15.15
N VAL A 159 2.77 -14.45 14.68
CA VAL A 159 1.78 -13.47 14.22
C VAL A 159 1.44 -12.48 15.32
N ARG A 160 1.23 -12.95 16.56
CA ARG A 160 0.97 -12.11 17.72
C ARG A 160 2.13 -11.13 17.97
N ALA A 161 3.35 -11.64 18.12
CA ALA A 161 4.52 -10.81 18.40
C ALA A 161 4.79 -9.76 17.30
N SER A 162 4.60 -10.14 16.03
CA SER A 162 4.74 -9.26 14.88
C SER A 162 3.65 -8.19 14.82
N THR A 163 2.41 -8.56 15.14
CA THR A 163 1.26 -7.64 15.18
C THR A 163 1.45 -6.60 16.29
N GLU A 164 1.87 -7.02 17.48
CA GLU A 164 2.17 -6.10 18.58
C GLU A 164 3.32 -5.13 18.24
N ARG A 165 4.37 -5.62 17.55
CA ARG A 165 5.45 -4.76 17.02
C ARG A 165 4.93 -3.76 16.01
N THR A 166 4.05 -4.18 15.09
CA THR A 166 3.42 -3.30 14.09
C THR A 166 2.67 -2.15 14.75
N VAL A 167 1.94 -2.40 15.85
CA VAL A 167 1.26 -1.33 16.61
C VAL A 167 2.26 -0.35 17.23
N ARG A 168 3.33 -0.84 17.86
CA ARG A 168 4.39 0.03 18.44
C ARG A 168 5.12 0.84 17.38
N TRP A 169 5.39 0.25 16.22
CA TRP A 169 5.98 0.94 15.07
C TRP A 169 5.05 1.99 14.49
N ALA A 170 3.75 1.72 14.40
CA ALA A 170 2.76 2.70 13.98
C ALA A 170 2.77 3.94 14.91
N GLU A 171 2.80 3.73 16.23
CA GLU A 171 2.90 4.84 17.19
C GLU A 171 4.19 5.66 17.01
N ARG A 172 5.33 4.99 16.81
CA ARG A 172 6.61 5.64 16.52
C ARG A 172 6.58 6.46 15.23
N SER A 173 6.03 5.90 14.15
CA SER A 173 5.85 6.62 12.89
C SER A 173 4.96 7.86 13.06
N LEU A 174 3.87 7.75 13.82
CA LEU A 174 2.99 8.90 14.06
C LEU A 174 3.71 10.02 14.83
N ARG A 175 4.53 9.68 15.83
CA ARG A 175 5.36 10.65 16.57
C ARG A 175 6.46 11.27 15.72
N ALA A 176 6.96 10.56 14.71
CA ALA A 176 8.02 11.02 13.82
C ALA A 176 7.53 11.97 12.71
N ARG A 177 6.22 11.98 12.42
CA ARG A 177 5.60 12.83 11.39
C ARG A 177 5.83 14.31 11.70
N LYS A 178 6.41 15.03 10.74
CA LYS A 178 6.65 16.49 10.79
C LYS A 178 5.73 17.24 9.84
N LYS A 179 5.42 16.66 8.69
CA LYS A 179 4.57 17.25 7.65
C LYS A 179 3.09 16.94 7.88
N GLN A 180 2.28 17.99 7.97
CA GLN A 180 0.83 17.90 8.18
C GLN A 180 0.03 17.85 6.86
N ASP A 181 0.68 18.19 5.74
CA ASP A 181 0.11 18.17 4.39
C ASP A 181 0.23 16.80 3.69
N GLN A 182 1.09 15.92 4.20
CA GLN A 182 1.16 14.50 3.81
C GLN A 182 0.32 13.66 4.78
N ALA A 183 -0.65 12.91 4.28
CA ALA A 183 -1.44 11.99 5.09
C ALA A 183 -0.62 10.79 5.55
N LEU A 184 -0.93 10.22 6.71
CA LEU A 184 -0.28 9.01 7.21
C LEU A 184 -1.30 7.92 7.52
N PHE A 185 -1.11 6.74 6.93
CA PHE A 185 -2.02 5.60 7.08
C PHE A 185 -1.40 4.52 7.99
N GLY A 186 -2.20 4.05 8.95
CA GLY A 186 -1.86 2.88 9.77
C GLY A 186 -2.13 1.58 9.00
N ILE A 187 -1.42 0.50 9.35
CA ILE A 187 -1.61 -0.82 8.74
C ILE A 187 -2.10 -1.80 9.79
N ILE A 188 -3.23 -2.47 9.49
CA ILE A 188 -3.77 -3.55 10.31
C ILE A 188 -3.18 -4.87 9.85
N GLN A 189 -2.48 -5.53 10.78
CA GLN A 189 -1.95 -6.89 10.65
C GLN A 189 -2.76 -7.87 11.53
N GLY A 190 -2.27 -9.10 11.69
CA GLY A 190 -2.94 -10.16 12.46
C GLY A 190 -3.00 -11.51 11.75
N GLY A 191 -2.39 -11.63 10.56
CA GLY A 191 -2.37 -12.86 9.77
C GLY A 191 -3.79 -13.36 9.48
N MET A 192 -3.98 -14.68 9.63
CA MET A 192 -5.25 -15.37 9.40
C MET A 192 -6.05 -15.59 10.70
N TYR A 193 -5.86 -14.72 11.70
CA TYR A 193 -6.48 -14.83 13.02
C TYR A 193 -7.34 -13.60 13.33
N GLU A 194 -8.66 -13.81 13.42
CA GLU A 194 -9.65 -12.75 13.66
C GLU A 194 -9.43 -12.01 14.99
N ASP A 195 -9.01 -12.72 16.04
CA ASP A 195 -8.71 -12.14 17.36
C ASP A 195 -7.53 -11.17 17.28
N LEU A 196 -6.46 -11.54 16.56
CA LEU A 196 -5.28 -10.69 16.37
C LEU A 196 -5.58 -9.49 15.48
N ARG A 197 -6.38 -9.68 14.41
CA ARG A 197 -6.86 -8.57 13.56
C ARG A 197 -7.68 -7.58 14.37
N SER A 198 -8.57 -8.06 15.24
CA SER A 198 -9.41 -7.25 16.13
C SER A 198 -8.58 -6.46 17.13
N GLU A 199 -7.58 -7.10 17.73
CA GLU A 199 -6.64 -6.47 18.66
C GLU A 199 -5.83 -5.37 17.96
N CYS A 200 -5.24 -5.68 16.80
CA CYS A 200 -4.48 -4.70 16.00
C CYS A 200 -5.34 -3.51 15.60
N ALA A 201 -6.52 -3.76 15.03
CA ALA A 201 -7.44 -2.70 14.63
C ALA A 201 -7.80 -1.80 15.81
N ARG A 202 -8.19 -2.38 16.95
CA ARG A 202 -8.57 -1.61 18.14
C ARG A 202 -7.45 -0.68 18.63
N GLU A 203 -6.21 -1.14 18.64
CA GLU A 203 -5.09 -0.31 19.10
C GLU A 203 -4.67 0.72 18.05
N THR A 204 -4.57 0.34 16.78
CA THR A 204 -4.14 1.23 15.70
C THR A 204 -5.19 2.30 15.38
N THR A 205 -6.49 2.01 15.45
CA THR A 205 -7.54 3.00 15.13
C THR A 205 -7.77 4.03 16.22
N ARG A 206 -7.20 3.83 17.42
CA ARG A 206 -7.13 4.86 18.47
C ARG A 206 -6.09 5.93 18.18
N LEU A 207 -5.12 5.62 17.32
CA LEU A 207 -4.08 6.56 16.89
C LEU A 207 -4.64 7.49 15.81
N ALA A 208 -4.15 8.73 15.77
CA ALA A 208 -4.63 9.79 14.88
C ALA A 208 -4.12 9.63 13.44
N PHE A 209 -4.42 8.50 12.80
CA PHE A 209 -4.13 8.27 11.39
C PHE A 209 -5.22 8.83 10.47
N ASP A 210 -4.80 9.17 9.25
CA ASP A 210 -5.67 9.78 8.25
C ASP A 210 -6.51 8.73 7.50
N GLY A 211 -6.05 7.48 7.48
CA GLY A 211 -6.68 6.32 6.88
C GLY A 211 -6.06 5.02 7.37
N PHE A 212 -6.64 3.90 6.96
CA PHE A 212 -6.21 2.57 7.43
C PHE A 212 -6.09 1.59 6.29
N ALA A 213 -4.99 0.85 6.28
CA ALA A 213 -4.76 -0.23 5.36
C ALA A 213 -4.90 -1.60 6.05
N VAL A 214 -5.20 -2.62 5.26
CA VAL A 214 -5.15 -4.03 5.66
C VAL A 214 -4.01 -4.69 4.90
N GLY A 215 -2.98 -5.08 5.64
CA GLY A 215 -1.81 -5.76 5.12
C GLY A 215 -1.83 -7.26 5.43
N GLY A 216 -0.84 -8.00 4.91
CA GLY A 216 -0.67 -9.43 5.18
C GLY A 216 -1.77 -10.33 4.60
N LEU A 217 -2.43 -9.88 3.54
CA LEU A 217 -3.37 -10.63 2.71
C LEU A 217 -2.88 -10.64 1.26
N GLY A 218 -3.31 -11.62 0.47
CA GLY A 218 -2.82 -11.88 -0.87
C GLY A 218 -1.40 -12.44 -0.90
N VAL A 219 -0.97 -13.09 0.20
CA VAL A 219 0.41 -13.56 0.43
C VAL A 219 0.55 -15.08 0.29
N GLY A 220 -0.41 -15.71 -0.39
CA GLY A 220 -0.38 -17.13 -0.77
C GLY A 220 -1.50 -17.97 -0.15
N GLU A 221 -2.36 -17.39 0.69
CA GLU A 221 -3.55 -18.04 1.19
C GLU A 221 -4.58 -18.33 0.09
N GLU A 222 -5.52 -19.23 0.38
CA GLU A 222 -6.63 -19.54 -0.51
C GLU A 222 -7.58 -18.33 -0.68
N GLU A 223 -8.23 -18.26 -1.84
CA GLU A 223 -9.15 -17.16 -2.19
C GLU A 223 -10.29 -16.99 -1.17
N ALA A 224 -10.86 -18.10 -0.67
CA ALA A 224 -11.89 -18.06 0.36
C ALA A 224 -11.39 -17.42 1.67
N THR A 225 -10.12 -17.63 2.03
CA THR A 225 -9.47 -17.06 3.22
C THR A 225 -9.16 -15.59 3.01
N LEU A 226 -8.64 -15.21 1.83
CA LEU A 226 -8.43 -13.82 1.44
C LEU A 226 -9.74 -13.03 1.59
N HIS A 227 -10.82 -13.56 1.03
CA HIS A 227 -12.14 -12.93 1.02
C HIS A 227 -12.73 -12.84 2.43
N SER A 228 -12.76 -13.93 3.17
CA SER A 228 -13.34 -13.93 4.53
C SER A 228 -12.57 -12.99 5.48
N MET A 229 -11.24 -13.08 5.50
CA MET A 229 -10.40 -12.27 6.38
C MET A 229 -10.38 -10.80 5.96
N GLY A 230 -10.39 -10.51 4.65
CA GLY A 230 -10.52 -9.15 4.14
C GLY A 230 -11.85 -8.50 4.52
N ALA A 231 -12.97 -9.23 4.37
CA ALA A 231 -14.28 -8.73 4.77
C ALA A 231 -14.42 -8.51 6.28
N PHE A 232 -13.81 -9.41 7.08
CA PHE A 232 -13.72 -9.27 8.53
C PHE A 232 -12.93 -8.01 8.91
N ALA A 233 -11.72 -7.85 8.38
CA ALA A 233 -10.85 -6.71 8.66
C ALA A 233 -11.47 -5.37 8.27
N ALA A 234 -12.13 -5.28 7.11
CA ALA A 234 -12.86 -4.09 6.68
C ALA A 234 -13.95 -3.66 7.67
N GLY A 235 -14.59 -4.63 8.34
CA GLY A 235 -15.62 -4.39 9.35
C GLY A 235 -15.09 -3.76 10.65
N LEU A 236 -13.78 -3.86 10.90
CA LEU A 236 -13.13 -3.30 12.10
C LEU A 236 -12.70 -1.84 11.91
N LEU A 237 -12.64 -1.36 10.66
CA LEU A 237 -12.10 -0.04 10.34
C LEU A 237 -13.15 1.06 10.46
N PRO A 238 -12.77 2.27 10.92
CA PRO A 238 -13.68 3.42 10.95
C PRO A 238 -14.31 3.69 9.59
N GLU A 239 -15.52 4.21 9.59
CA GLU A 239 -16.30 4.39 8.36
C GLU A 239 -16.00 5.71 7.67
N GLU A 240 -15.69 6.73 8.45
CA GLU A 240 -15.30 8.08 8.04
C GLU A 240 -13.85 8.18 7.55
N ARG A 241 -13.13 7.05 7.50
CA ARG A 241 -11.73 6.96 7.08
C ARG A 241 -11.60 6.06 5.85
N PRO A 242 -10.72 6.39 4.90
CA PRO A 242 -10.49 5.57 3.73
C PRO A 242 -9.84 4.25 4.13
N ARG A 243 -10.26 3.19 3.44
CA ARG A 243 -9.82 1.81 3.69
C ARG A 243 -9.04 1.29 2.49
N TYR A 244 -7.79 0.90 2.73
CA TYR A 244 -6.88 0.45 1.68
C TYR A 244 -6.59 -1.05 1.81
N LEU A 245 -6.90 -1.84 0.78
CA LEU A 245 -6.50 -3.25 0.72
C LEU A 245 -5.20 -3.37 -0.09
N MET A 246 -4.10 -3.71 0.60
CA MET A 246 -2.76 -3.69 0.02
C MET A 246 -2.51 -4.92 -0.87
N GLY A 247 -1.98 -4.70 -2.07
CA GLY A 247 -1.44 -5.75 -2.95
C GLY A 247 -2.47 -6.61 -3.69
N VAL A 248 -3.77 -6.34 -3.55
CA VAL A 248 -4.85 -7.08 -4.20
C VAL A 248 -5.24 -6.42 -5.52
N GLY A 249 -5.35 -7.19 -6.61
CA GLY A 249 -5.66 -6.62 -7.92
C GLY A 249 -6.17 -7.55 -9.01
N ARG A 250 -6.66 -8.75 -8.69
CA ARG A 250 -7.47 -9.47 -9.68
C ARG A 250 -8.84 -8.80 -9.75
N PRO A 251 -9.45 -8.64 -10.95
CA PRO A 251 -10.75 -7.99 -11.07
C PRO A 251 -11.82 -8.55 -10.13
N GLU A 252 -11.89 -9.88 -10.01
CA GLU A 252 -12.78 -10.60 -9.11
C GLU A 252 -12.60 -10.20 -7.63
N ASP A 253 -11.34 -10.16 -7.16
CA ASP A 253 -11.00 -9.77 -5.79
C ASP A 253 -11.33 -8.30 -5.51
N LEU A 254 -11.13 -7.42 -6.51
CA LEU A 254 -11.47 -6.00 -6.38
C LEU A 254 -12.97 -5.82 -6.17
N ILE A 255 -13.82 -6.53 -6.91
CA ILE A 255 -15.28 -6.48 -6.72
C ILE A 255 -15.66 -6.98 -5.32
N PHE A 256 -15.07 -8.08 -4.86
CA PHE A 256 -15.32 -8.60 -3.52
C PHE A 256 -14.92 -7.58 -2.43
N ALA A 257 -13.74 -6.98 -2.57
CA ALA A 257 -13.22 -6.02 -1.61
C ALA A 257 -14.03 -4.71 -1.60
N VAL A 258 -14.45 -4.20 -2.75
CA VAL A 258 -15.37 -3.06 -2.84
C VAL A 258 -16.68 -3.36 -2.12
N ARG A 259 -17.28 -4.54 -2.36
CA ARG A 259 -18.51 -4.97 -1.63
C ARG A 259 -18.32 -5.08 -0.12
N SER A 260 -17.08 -5.32 0.32
CA SER A 260 -16.68 -5.36 1.74
C SER A 260 -16.40 -3.97 2.33
N GLY A 261 -16.33 -2.94 1.49
CA GLY A 261 -16.21 -1.54 1.89
C GLY A 261 -14.79 -0.99 1.82
N TYR A 262 -13.91 -1.53 0.98
CA TYR A 262 -12.60 -0.94 0.68
C TYR A 262 -12.69 0.15 -0.38
N ASP A 263 -11.82 1.16 -0.25
CA ASP A 263 -11.77 2.39 -1.05
C ASP A 263 -10.56 2.46 -1.98
N LEU A 264 -9.44 1.85 -1.59
CA LEU A 264 -8.17 1.93 -2.33
C LEU A 264 -7.58 0.55 -2.53
N PHE A 265 -6.90 0.38 -3.67
CA PHE A 265 -6.25 -0.85 -4.10
C PHE A 265 -4.97 -0.55 -4.86
N ASP A 266 -4.02 -1.47 -4.83
CA ASP A 266 -2.84 -1.45 -5.70
C ASP A 266 -2.49 -2.88 -6.12
N CYS A 267 -1.95 -3.03 -7.31
CA CYS A 267 -1.31 -4.30 -7.68
C CYS A 267 -0.40 -4.13 -8.89
N VAL A 268 0.72 -4.87 -8.89
CA VAL A 268 1.59 -4.97 -10.07
C VAL A 268 0.99 -5.83 -11.19
N LEU A 269 -0.10 -6.56 -10.92
CA LEU A 269 -0.66 -7.57 -11.82
C LEU A 269 -0.94 -7.04 -13.23
N PRO A 270 -1.60 -5.88 -13.45
CA PRO A 270 -1.90 -5.39 -14.79
C PRO A 270 -0.64 -5.12 -15.62
N THR A 271 0.32 -4.37 -15.06
CA THR A 271 1.54 -4.00 -15.79
C THR A 271 2.47 -5.20 -15.97
N ARG A 272 2.57 -6.10 -14.98
CA ARG A 272 3.40 -7.32 -15.07
C ARG A 272 2.85 -8.29 -16.11
N ASN A 273 1.54 -8.50 -16.14
CA ASN A 273 0.88 -9.40 -17.07
C ASN A 273 0.95 -8.88 -18.51
N ALA A 274 0.75 -7.57 -18.72
CA ALA A 274 0.87 -6.99 -20.05
C ALA A 274 2.26 -7.25 -20.67
N ARG A 275 3.33 -7.10 -19.88
CA ARG A 275 4.71 -7.40 -20.34
C ARG A 275 4.95 -8.87 -20.68
N THR A 276 4.16 -9.80 -20.12
CA THR A 276 4.26 -11.23 -20.43
C THR A 276 3.26 -11.69 -21.49
N GLY A 277 2.38 -10.81 -21.98
CA GLY A 277 1.42 -11.07 -23.05
C GLY A 277 -0.01 -11.37 -22.56
N THR A 278 -0.29 -11.21 -21.27
CA THR A 278 -1.63 -11.43 -20.71
C THR A 278 -2.41 -10.12 -20.64
N LEU A 279 -3.59 -10.09 -21.25
CA LEU A 279 -4.52 -8.96 -21.28
C LEU A 279 -5.74 -9.26 -20.41
N PHE A 280 -6.29 -8.23 -19.76
CA PHE A 280 -7.57 -8.31 -19.07
C PHE A 280 -8.67 -7.74 -19.98
N THR A 281 -9.72 -8.52 -20.19
CA THR A 281 -10.89 -8.11 -20.99
C THR A 281 -12.17 -8.34 -20.18
N SER A 282 -13.30 -7.80 -20.63
CA SER A 282 -14.61 -8.08 -20.03
C SER A 282 -15.02 -9.56 -20.14
N ALA A 283 -14.44 -10.32 -21.07
CA ALA A 283 -14.64 -11.76 -21.21
C ALA A 283 -13.63 -12.61 -20.42
N GLY A 284 -12.74 -11.98 -19.64
CA GLY A 284 -11.70 -12.65 -18.87
C GLY A 284 -10.28 -12.40 -19.40
N LYS A 285 -9.35 -13.27 -18.98
CA LYS A 285 -7.92 -13.15 -19.28
C LYS A 285 -7.62 -13.72 -20.67
N LEU A 286 -6.96 -12.94 -21.51
CA LEU A 286 -6.47 -13.32 -22.83
C LEU A 286 -4.94 -13.46 -22.79
N ASN A 287 -4.35 -14.39 -23.53
CA ASN A 287 -2.92 -14.37 -23.81
C ASN A 287 -2.69 -14.12 -25.29
N ILE A 288 -2.21 -12.92 -25.63
CA ILE A 288 -2.01 -12.46 -27.02
C ILE A 288 -0.92 -13.24 -27.76
N LYS A 289 -0.14 -14.08 -27.05
CA LYS A 289 0.90 -14.92 -27.66
C LYS A 289 0.37 -16.28 -28.14
N ARG A 290 -0.91 -16.59 -27.94
CA ARG A 290 -1.51 -17.83 -28.47
C ARG A 290 -1.61 -17.73 -29.99
N ALA A 291 -1.42 -18.86 -30.68
CA ALA A 291 -1.41 -18.93 -32.14
C ALA A 291 -2.75 -18.56 -32.82
N GLU A 292 -3.82 -18.42 -32.04
CA GLU A 292 -5.15 -18.03 -32.51
C GLU A 292 -5.33 -16.51 -32.74
N TYR A 293 -4.34 -15.69 -32.36
CA TYR A 293 -4.34 -14.23 -32.50
C TYR A 293 -3.27 -13.72 -33.47
#